data_AF-A0A963ELK3-F1
#
_entry.id   AF-A0A963ELK3-F1
#
_cell.length_a   1.000
_cell.length_b   1.000
_cell.length_c   1.000
_cell.angle_alpha   90.00
_cell.angle_beta   90.00
_cell.angle_gamma   90.00
#
_symmetry.space_group_name_H-M   'P 1'
#
loop_
_entity.id
_entity.type
_entity.pdbx_description
1 polymer ?
#
loop_
_entity_poly.entity_id
_entity_poly.type
_entity_poly.pdbx_seq_one_letter_code
_entity_poly.pdbx_strand_id
1 'polypeptide(L)'
;MRKRQIVLDTETTDLTPADGHRIIEIGCMEMVNRRLTGRDFHRFLNPDRDIDEGAERVHGISRASLLDKPRFADVVDEFLEFVRGSELIIHNAPFDVGFL
;
A
#
# COMPACT_ATOMS: atom_id res chain seq x y z
N MET A 1 16.79 -20.91 -8.19
CA MET A 1 16.94 -19.68 -7.38
C MET A 1 15.82 -19.63 -6.36
N ARG A 2 16.08 -19.19 -5.12
CA ARG A 2 15.02 -19.01 -4.11
C ARG A 2 14.17 -17.80 -4.54
N LYS A 3 12.88 -18.00 -4.78
CA LYS A 3 11.98 -16.92 -5.19
C LYS A 3 11.64 -16.06 -3.98
N ARG A 4 11.84 -14.75 -4.13
CA ARG A 4 11.47 -13.72 -3.16
C ARG A 4 10.01 -13.36 -3.40
N GLN A 5 9.21 -13.35 -2.34
CA GLN A 5 7.79 -13.06 -2.38
C GLN A 5 7.53 -11.86 -1.47
N ILE A 6 6.71 -10.93 -1.91
CA ILE A 6 6.27 -9.80 -1.10
C ILE A 6 4.77 -9.96 -0.87
N VAL A 7 4.39 -10.07 0.39
CA VAL A 7 2.98 -9.95 0.77
C VAL A 7 2.68 -8.46 0.85
N LEU A 8 1.71 -8.00 0.07
CA LEU A 8 1.37 -6.59 -0.07
C LEU A 8 -0.12 -6.39 0.18
N ASP A 9 -0.43 -5.27 0.84
CA ASP A 9 -1.78 -4.78 1.09
C ASP A 9 -1.79 -3.25 1.02
N THR A 10 -2.89 -2.66 0.57
CA THR A 10 -3.08 -1.21 0.50
C THR A 10 -4.39 -0.78 1.16
N GLU A 11 -4.33 0.32 1.89
CA GLU A 11 -5.53 1.03 2.32
C GLU A 11 -5.73 2.26 1.44
N THR A 12 -6.98 2.60 1.16
CA THR A 12 -7.33 3.63 0.18
C THR A 12 -8.40 4.56 0.73
N THR A 13 -8.54 5.75 0.14
CA THR A 13 -9.57 6.70 0.54
C THR A 13 -11.00 6.22 0.27
N ASP A 14 -11.18 5.27 -0.66
CA ASP A 14 -12.40 4.53 -1.03
C ASP A 14 -12.07 3.55 -2.18
N LEU A 15 -13.06 2.93 -2.82
CA LEU A 15 -12.91 1.75 -3.66
C LEU A 15 -12.30 1.92 -5.08
N THR A 16 -12.38 3.09 -5.73
CA THR A 16 -12.10 3.18 -7.18
C THR A 16 -11.11 4.29 -7.55
N PRO A 17 -9.95 3.99 -8.16
CA PRO A 17 -8.97 5.01 -8.56
C PRO A 17 -9.49 5.92 -9.71
N ALA A 18 -10.41 5.42 -10.54
CA ALA A 18 -11.06 6.19 -11.60
C ALA A 18 -11.87 7.38 -11.06
N ASP A 19 -12.42 7.27 -9.85
CA ASP A 19 -13.13 8.36 -9.15
C ASP A 19 -12.15 9.27 -8.37
N GLY A 20 -10.86 9.14 -8.68
CA GLY A 20 -9.78 9.93 -8.10
C GLY A 20 -9.37 9.48 -6.70
N HIS A 21 -9.83 8.32 -6.21
CA HIS A 21 -9.39 7.80 -4.91
C HIS A 21 -7.89 7.51 -4.93
N ARG A 22 -7.29 7.49 -3.74
CA ARG A 22 -5.84 7.41 -3.54
C ARG A 22 -5.50 6.38 -2.49
N ILE A 23 -4.30 5.82 -2.60
CA ILE A 23 -3.68 5.02 -1.55
C ILE A 23 -3.32 5.93 -0.37
N ILE A 24 -3.63 5.47 0.85
CA ILE A 24 -3.29 6.13 2.12
C ILE A 24 -2.34 5.30 2.99
N GLU A 25 -2.21 4.00 2.71
CA GLU A 25 -1.25 3.11 3.37
C GLU A 25 -0.75 2.06 2.39
N ILE A 26 0.55 1.76 2.44
CA ILE A 26 1.16 0.63 1.76
C ILE A 26 1.86 -0.22 2.80
N GLY A 27 1.44 -1.47 2.94
CA GLY A 27 2.07 -2.47 3.78
C GLY A 27 2.71 -3.56 2.93
N CYS A 28 3.99 -3.84 3.14
CA CYS A 28 4.72 -4.89 2.43
C CYS A 28 5.59 -5.68 3.39
N MET A 29 5.53 -7.01 3.32
CA MET A 29 6.41 -7.91 4.07
C MET A 29 7.17 -8.84 3.13
N GLU A 30 8.49 -8.92 3.31
CA GLU A 30 9.32 -9.84 2.53
C GLU A 30 9.31 -11.25 3.10
N MET A 31 9.13 -12.22 2.19
CA MET A 31 9.14 -13.64 2.48
C MET A 31 10.08 -14.38 1.52
N VAL A 32 10.93 -15.25 2.09
CA VAL A 32 11.82 -16.14 1.34
C VAL A 32 11.67 -17.55 1.90
N ASN A 33 11.39 -18.53 1.03
CA ASN A 33 11.10 -19.91 1.43
C ASN A 33 10.00 -20.01 2.49
N ARG A 34 8.91 -19.25 2.33
CA ARG A 34 7.76 -19.25 3.23
C ARG A 34 8.10 -18.82 4.67
N ARG A 35 9.18 -18.06 4.85
CA ARG A 35 9.57 -17.45 6.13
C ARG A 35 9.74 -15.96 5.95
N LEU A 36 9.17 -15.18 6.87
CA LEU A 36 9.39 -13.74 6.91
C LEU A 36 10.87 -13.46 7.12
N THR A 37 11.42 -12.51 6.36
CA THR A 37 12.83 -12.11 6.49
C THR A 37 13.02 -11.01 7.54
N GLY A 38 11.93 -10.36 7.94
CA GLY A 38 11.94 -9.19 8.81
C GLY A 38 12.20 -7.87 8.06
N ARG A 39 12.38 -7.92 6.73
CA ARG A 39 12.35 -6.71 5.90
C ARG A 39 10.91 -6.39 5.53
N ASP A 40 10.51 -5.17 5.81
CA ASP A 40 9.21 -4.61 5.45
C ASP A 40 9.38 -3.26 4.76
N PHE A 41 8.33 -2.86 4.06
CA PHE A 41 8.13 -1.50 3.60
C PHE A 41 6.73 -1.09 4.05
N HIS A 42 6.66 -0.09 4.94
CA HIS A 42 5.41 0.39 5.50
C HIS A 42 5.37 1.92 5.45
N ARG A 43 4.36 2.48 4.79
CA ARG A 43 4.19 3.93 4.65
C ARG A 43 2.71 4.30 4.77
N PHE A 44 2.44 5.30 5.61
CA PHE A 44 1.22 6.11 5.51
C PHE A 44 1.45 7.27 4.55
N LEU A 45 0.40 7.65 3.81
CA LEU A 45 0.48 8.62 2.73
C LEU A 45 -0.59 9.70 2.88
N ASN A 46 -0.22 10.94 2.60
CA ASN A 46 -1.18 12.01 2.43
C ASN A 46 -1.85 11.90 1.05
N PRO A 47 -3.19 11.71 0.98
CA PRO A 47 -3.88 11.55 -0.29
C PRO A 47 -4.24 12.87 -0.98
N ASP A 48 -3.98 14.02 -0.35
CA ASP A 48 -4.44 15.36 -0.77
C ASP A 48 -5.96 15.45 -1.02
N ARG A 49 -6.74 14.55 -0.42
CA ARG A 49 -8.21 14.48 -0.52
C ARG A 49 -8.85 13.89 0.73
N ASP A 50 -10.18 13.99 0.84
CA ASP A 50 -10.91 13.42 1.96
C ASP A 50 -11.04 11.89 1.80
N ILE A 51 -11.21 11.23 2.95
CA ILE A 51 -11.42 9.79 3.07
C ILE A 51 -12.93 9.58 3.22
N ASP A 52 -13.49 8.62 2.49
CA ASP A 52 -14.90 8.25 2.65
C ASP A 52 -15.13 7.66 4.05
N GLU A 53 -16.24 8.01 4.71
CA GLU A 53 -16.54 7.52 6.05
C GLU A 53 -16.65 5.98 6.11
N GLY A 54 -17.06 5.34 5.01
CA GLY A 54 -17.08 3.89 4.86
C GLY A 54 -15.68 3.30 4.94
N ALA A 55 -14.73 3.88 4.21
CA ALA A 55 -13.33 3.47 4.26
C ALA A 55 -12.73 3.69 5.66
N GLU A 56 -12.94 4.88 6.25
CA GLU A 56 -12.45 5.19 7.60
C GLU A 56 -13.01 4.23 8.65
N ARG A 57 -14.27 3.77 8.54
CA ARG A 57 -14.83 2.75 9.44
C ARG A 57 -14.18 1.37 9.29
N VAL A 58 -13.62 1.04 8.12
CA VAL A 58 -12.97 -0.25 7.85
C VAL A 58 -11.56 -0.28 8.42
N HIS A 59 -10.72 0.69 8.06
CA HIS A 59 -9.29 0.69 8.41
C HIS A 59 -8.96 1.60 9.62
N GLY A 60 -9.86 2.51 10.02
CA GLY A 60 -9.68 3.37 11.20
C GLY A 60 -8.68 4.53 11.03
N ILE A 61 -8.40 4.93 9.79
CA ILE A 61 -7.39 5.96 9.47
C ILE A 61 -8.13 7.24 9.07
N SER A 62 -7.98 8.28 9.89
CA SER A 62 -8.58 9.58 9.61
C SER A 62 -7.69 10.41 8.69
N ARG A 63 -8.29 11.31 7.90
CA ARG A 63 -7.52 12.28 7.10
C ARG A 63 -6.52 13.07 7.95
N ALA A 64 -6.91 13.42 9.18
CA ALA A 64 -6.10 14.24 10.08
C ALA A 64 -4.76 13.58 10.43
N SER A 65 -4.69 12.25 10.57
CA SER A 65 -3.45 11.53 10.88
C SER A 65 -2.46 11.45 9.71
N LEU A 66 -2.93 11.80 8.50
CA LEU A 66 -2.17 11.71 7.26
C LEU A 66 -1.62 13.05 6.77
N LEU A 67 -2.00 14.18 7.40
CA LEU A 67 -1.65 15.52 6.88
C LEU A 67 -0.14 15.78 6.80
N ASP A 68 0.63 15.23 7.74
CA ASP A 68 2.08 15.35 7.86
C ASP A 68 2.84 14.24 7.13
N LYS A 69 2.14 13.29 6.50
CA LYS A 69 2.73 12.14 5.83
C LYS A 69 3.19 12.48 4.41
N PRO A 70 4.17 11.75 3.86
CA PRO A 70 4.61 11.94 2.48
C PRO A 70 3.48 11.65 1.48
N ARG A 71 3.59 12.16 0.27
CA ARG A 71 2.71 11.78 -0.85
C ARG A 71 3.22 10.50 -1.48
N PHE A 72 2.35 9.80 -2.23
CA PHE A 72 2.77 8.61 -2.98
C PHE A 72 3.97 8.87 -3.90
N ALA A 73 4.00 10.03 -4.57
CA ALA A 73 5.11 10.43 -5.43
C ALA A 73 6.46 10.55 -4.70
N ASP A 74 6.44 10.82 -3.38
CA ASP A 74 7.66 10.95 -2.58
C ASP A 74 8.26 9.58 -2.19
N VAL A 75 7.47 8.50 -2.28
CA VAL A 75 7.88 7.14 -1.83
C VAL A 75 7.91 6.10 -2.94
N VAL A 76 7.39 6.41 -4.13
CA VAL A 76 7.19 5.43 -5.21
C VAL A 76 8.49 4.77 -5.67
N ASP A 77 9.59 5.52 -5.73
CA ASP A 77 10.89 4.97 -6.13
C ASP A 77 11.42 3.96 -5.11
N GLU A 78 11.25 4.24 -3.81
CA GLU A 78 11.62 3.32 -2.72
C GLU A 78 10.75 2.05 -2.76
N PHE A 79 9.43 2.22 -2.96
CA PHE A 79 8.49 1.12 -3.09
C PHE A 79 8.84 0.20 -4.27
N LEU A 80 9.05 0.79 -5.46
CA LEU A 80 9.41 0.05 -6.67
C LEU A 80 10.71 -0.73 -6.49
N GLU A 81 11.68 -0.16 -5.78
CA GLU A 81 12.93 -0.87 -5.46
C GLU A 81 12.71 -2.05 -4.51
N PHE A 82 11.85 -1.88 -3.50
CA PHE A 82 11.53 -2.95 -2.56
C PHE A 82 10.90 -4.18 -3.26
N VAL A 83 9.93 -3.94 -4.16
CA VAL A 83 9.19 -5.01 -4.86
C VAL A 83 9.86 -5.51 -6.14
N ARG A 84 11.00 -4.93 -6.54
CA ARG A 84 11.64 -5.24 -7.83
C ARG A 84 12.01 -6.72 -7.95
N GLY A 85 11.48 -7.40 -8.97
CA GLY A 85 11.84 -8.79 -9.29
C GLY A 85 11.33 -9.82 -8.28
N SER A 86 10.36 -9.47 -7.42
CA SER A 86 9.64 -10.41 -6.56
C SER A 86 8.26 -10.76 -7.10
N GLU A 87 7.71 -11.89 -6.63
CA GLU A 87 6.30 -12.22 -6.78
C GLU A 87 5.49 -11.44 -5.74
N LEU A 88 4.48 -10.69 -6.17
CA LEU A 88 3.52 -10.03 -5.28
C LEU A 88 2.40 -11.00 -4.90
N ILE A 89 2.15 -11.16 -3.61
CA ILE A 89 1.05 -11.94 -3.06
C ILE A 89 0.09 -10.95 -2.40
N ILE A 90 -1.09 -10.79 -3.00
CA ILE A 90 -2.09 -9.80 -2.59
C ILE A 90 -3.44 -10.50 -2.56
N HIS A 91 -4.22 -10.29 -1.49
CA HIS A 91 -5.59 -10.77 -1.46
C HIS A 91 -6.47 -9.82 -2.27
N ASN A 92 -7.24 -10.33 -3.24
CA ASN A 92 -7.97 -9.49 -4.20
C ASN A 92 -7.05 -8.56 -5.02
N ALA A 93 -5.93 -9.11 -5.52
CA ALA A 93 -4.92 -8.39 -6.29
C ALA A 93 -5.43 -7.37 -7.35
N PRO A 94 -6.53 -7.61 -8.10
CA PRO A 94 -7.04 -6.61 -9.04
C PRO A 94 -7.37 -5.25 -8.41
N PHE A 95 -7.72 -5.22 -7.12
CA PHE A 95 -8.00 -3.98 -6.40
C PHE A 95 -6.71 -3.17 -6.21
N ASP A 96 -5.73 -3.70 -5.48
CA ASP A 96 -4.48 -3.00 -5.16
C ASP A 96 -3.69 -2.64 -6.42
N VAL A 97 -3.62 -3.57 -7.38
CA VAL A 97 -2.95 -3.33 -8.67
C VAL A 97 -3.67 -2.26 -9.49
N GLY A 98 -4.97 -2.06 -9.29
CA GLY A 98 -5.70 -0.96 -9.94
C GLY A 98 -5.29 0.42 -9.43
N PHE A 99 -4.83 0.51 -8.17
CA PHE A 99 -4.37 1.75 -7.55
C PHE A 99 -2.89 2.05 -7.77
N LEU A 100 -2.06 1.02 -7.92
CA LEU A 100 -0.61 1.10 -8.17
C LEU A 100 -0.28 1.46 -9.63
#